data_AF-A0AAN0JWR7-F1
#
_entry.id   AF-A0AAN0JWR7-F1
#
_cell.length_a   1.000
_cell.length_b   1.000
_cell.length_c   1.000
_cell.angle_alpha   90.00
_cell.angle_beta   90.00
_cell.angle_gamma   90.00
#
_symmetry.space_group_name_H-M   'P 1'
#
loop_
_entity.id
_entity.type
_entity.pdbx_description
1 polymer ?
#
loop_
_entity_poly.entity_id
_entity_poly.type
_entity_poly.pdbx_seq_one_letter_code
_entity_poly.pdbx_strand_id
1 'polypeptide(L)'
;EFPVSLQGSHVIGQDQVWVGVVSKGPDSVNLNSSYQTRFTPAYMDSLGNTLVNFFRIIPDGVLVFFPSYVVMETLVTHWKEQSSIFMRMEQHKQIFKEPKFKNEFNSVMSAYYEKIGSADKVGGAFFGVCRGKNIKCMYTCACAPSSCC
;
A
#
# COMPACT_ATOMS: atom_id res chain seq x y z
N GLU A 1 5.55 -36.02 -10.89
CA GLU A 1 4.21 -35.55 -10.46
C GLU A 1 4.22 -35.46 -8.94
N PHE A 2 3.81 -34.33 -8.34
CA PHE A 2 3.83 -34.21 -6.87
C PHE A 2 2.62 -34.98 -6.30
N PRO A 3 2.83 -35.99 -5.45
CA PRO A 3 1.77 -36.92 -5.05
C PRO A 3 0.76 -36.33 -4.06
N VAL A 4 1.01 -35.12 -3.54
CA VAL A 4 0.11 -34.42 -2.62
C VAL A 4 0.06 -32.95 -3.02
N SER A 5 -1.10 -32.51 -3.50
CA SER A 5 -1.46 -31.11 -3.70
C SER A 5 -2.54 -30.76 -2.67
N LEU A 6 -2.19 -29.96 -1.67
CA LEU A 6 -3.14 -29.38 -0.73
C LEU A 6 -3.59 -28.03 -1.29
N GLN A 7 -4.62 -28.04 -2.13
CA GLN A 7 -5.31 -26.82 -2.53
C GLN A 7 -6.47 -26.63 -1.56
N GLY A 8 -6.34 -25.69 -0.62
CA GLY A 8 -7.47 -25.29 0.22
C GLY A 8 -8.63 -24.84 -0.68
N SER A 9 -9.88 -25.05 -0.25
CA SER A 9 -11.04 -24.51 -0.96
C SER A 9 -10.78 -23.03 -1.23
N HIS A 10 -10.83 -22.63 -2.49
CA HIS A 10 -10.59 -21.24 -2.88
C HIS A 10 -11.81 -20.44 -2.40
N VAL A 11 -11.77 -19.94 -1.16
CA VAL A 11 -12.91 -19.28 -0.45
C VAL A 11 -13.29 -17.93 -1.08
N ILE A 12 -12.63 -17.53 -2.17
CA ILE A 12 -12.76 -16.21 -2.78
C ILE A 12 -13.08 -16.40 -4.27
N GLY A 13 -14.19 -15.86 -4.78
CA GLY A 13 -14.52 -15.87 -6.21
C GLY A 13 -13.46 -15.13 -7.05
N GLN A 14 -13.33 -15.47 -8.34
CA GLN A 14 -12.37 -14.81 -9.24
C GLN A 14 -12.66 -13.31 -9.43
N ASP A 15 -13.90 -12.90 -9.21
CA ASP A 15 -14.39 -11.52 -9.19
C ASP A 15 -13.96 -10.73 -7.94
N GLN A 16 -13.47 -11.41 -6.92
CA GLN A 16 -13.10 -10.80 -5.64
C GLN A 16 -11.59 -10.48 -5.52
N VAL A 17 -10.78 -10.80 -6.54
CA VAL A 17 -9.33 -10.50 -6.55
C VAL A 17 -8.88 -10.02 -7.93
N TRP A 18 -8.28 -8.82 -7.96
CA TRP A 18 -7.56 -8.33 -9.14
C TRP A 18 -6.07 -8.22 -8.84
N VAL A 19 -5.25 -8.70 -9.79
CA VAL A 19 -3.79 -8.58 -9.72
C VAL A 19 -3.30 -7.90 -10.98
N GLY A 20 -2.53 -6.82 -10.82
CA GLY A 20 -1.91 -6.12 -11.93
C GLY A 20 -0.58 -5.51 -11.55
N VAL A 21 0.22 -5.20 -12.57
CA VAL A 21 1.52 -4.55 -12.44
C VAL A 21 1.42 -3.14 -13.00
N VAL A 22 1.71 -2.15 -12.17
CA VAL A 22 1.76 -0.74 -12.57
C VAL A 22 3.20 -0.40 -12.91
N SER A 23 3.53 -0.34 -14.20
CA SER A 23 4.89 -0.08 -14.67
C SER A 23 5.22 1.40 -14.85
N LYS A 24 4.20 2.27 -14.98
CA LYS A 24 4.38 3.71 -15.16
C LYS A 24 3.39 4.48 -14.30
N GLY A 25 3.84 5.62 -13.77
CA GLY A 25 2.97 6.55 -13.07
C GLY A 25 2.17 7.43 -14.02
N PRO A 26 1.31 8.31 -13.47
CA PRO A 26 0.42 9.18 -14.25
C PRO A 26 1.17 10.21 -15.12
N ASP A 27 2.43 10.48 -14.79
CA ASP A 27 3.38 11.35 -15.49
C ASP A 27 4.24 10.59 -16.51
N SER A 28 3.92 9.33 -16.80
CA SER A 28 4.69 8.43 -17.68
C SER A 28 6.09 8.06 -17.19
N VAL A 29 6.47 8.45 -15.96
CA VAL A 29 7.72 8.02 -15.34
C VAL A 29 7.66 6.52 -15.04
N ASN A 30 8.74 5.82 -15.33
CA ASN A 30 8.84 4.38 -15.08
C ASN A 30 8.92 4.11 -13.57
N LEU A 31 7.99 3.32 -13.04
CA LEU A 31 7.95 2.92 -11.64
C LEU A 31 8.90 1.75 -11.40
N ASN A 32 10.19 2.02 -11.52
CA ASN A 32 11.25 1.06 -11.26
C ASN A 32 11.87 1.32 -9.88
N SER A 33 11.64 0.41 -8.94
CA SER A 33 12.19 0.46 -7.57
C SER A 33 13.62 -0.10 -7.45
N SER A 34 14.39 -0.12 -8.55
CA SER A 34 15.80 -0.51 -8.51
C SER A 34 16.61 0.38 -7.57
N TYR A 35 17.73 -0.14 -7.06
CA TYR A 35 18.60 0.60 -6.13
C TYR A 35 19.01 1.99 -6.66
N GLN A 36 19.21 2.10 -7.98
CA GLN A 36 19.66 3.34 -8.63
C GLN A 36 18.54 4.38 -8.77
N THR A 37 17.29 3.94 -8.92
CA THR A 37 16.18 4.81 -9.34
C THR A 37 15.20 5.13 -8.21
N ARG A 38 15.11 4.27 -7.19
CA ARG A 38 14.11 4.34 -6.11
C ARG A 38 14.12 5.60 -5.24
N PHE A 39 15.20 6.36 -5.26
CA PHE A 39 15.36 7.62 -4.52
C PHE A 39 15.54 8.84 -5.44
N THR A 40 15.29 8.69 -6.74
CA THR A 40 15.24 9.84 -7.64
C THR A 40 13.94 10.61 -7.39
N PRO A 41 13.96 11.96 -7.32
CA PRO A 41 12.75 12.75 -7.07
C PRO A 41 11.61 12.42 -8.03
N ALA A 42 11.92 12.26 -9.32
CA ALA A 42 10.94 11.86 -10.34
C ALA A 42 10.24 10.53 -10.01
N TYR A 43 10.97 9.50 -9.59
CA TYR A 43 10.37 8.23 -9.17
C TYR A 43 9.51 8.41 -7.91
N MET A 44 10.03 9.12 -6.91
CA MET A 44 9.33 9.29 -5.63
C MET A 44 8.01 10.04 -5.84
N ASP A 45 8.01 11.12 -6.61
CA ASP A 45 6.81 11.90 -6.90
C ASP A 45 5.82 11.12 -7.78
N SER A 46 6.31 10.41 -8.81
CA SER A 46 5.48 9.58 -9.67
C SER A 46 4.77 8.46 -8.88
N LEU A 47 5.51 7.79 -7.99
CA LEU A 47 4.96 6.76 -7.10
C LEU A 47 3.91 7.35 -6.14
N GLY A 48 4.20 8.51 -5.55
CA GLY A 48 3.27 9.19 -4.66
C GLY A 48 1.98 9.62 -5.37
N ASN A 49 2.08 10.20 -6.57
CA ASN A 49 0.91 10.56 -7.37
C ASN A 49 0.10 9.33 -7.80
N THR A 50 0.76 8.20 -8.06
CA THR A 50 0.10 6.92 -8.33
C THR A 50 -0.73 6.46 -7.13
N LEU A 51 -0.18 6.56 -5.91
CA LEU A 51 -0.92 6.23 -4.69
C LEU A 51 -2.10 7.17 -4.44
N VAL A 52 -1.97 8.48 -4.69
CA VAL A 52 -3.09 9.43 -4.59
C VAL A 52 -4.25 9.00 -5.50
N ASN A 53 -3.95 8.61 -6.74
CA ASN A 53 -4.98 8.13 -7.68
C ASN A 53 -5.66 6.86 -7.17
N PHE A 54 -4.90 5.91 -6.61
CA PHE A 54 -5.48 4.72 -6.02
C PHE A 54 -6.36 5.01 -4.81
N PHE A 55 -5.91 5.88 -3.90
CA PHE A 55 -6.65 6.23 -2.69
C PHE A 55 -7.98 6.92 -2.98
N ARG A 56 -8.07 7.61 -4.12
CA ARG A 56 -9.32 8.23 -4.60
C ARG A 56 -10.36 7.21 -5.09
N ILE A 57 -9.93 6.09 -5.66
CA ILE A 57 -10.81 5.14 -6.34
C ILE A 57 -11.14 3.94 -5.43
N ILE A 58 -10.20 3.51 -4.60
CA ILE A 58 -10.38 2.34 -3.74
C ILE A 58 -11.21 2.75 -2.50
N PRO A 59 -12.39 2.14 -2.27
CA PRO A 59 -13.18 2.39 -1.06
C PRO A 59 -12.47 1.85 0.19
N ASP A 60 -12.85 2.36 1.37
CA ASP A 60 -12.44 1.83 2.68
C ASP A 60 -10.93 1.67 2.91
N GLY A 61 -10.36 0.48 2.77
CA GLY A 61 -8.99 0.16 3.17
C GLY A 61 -8.00 -0.07 2.03
N VAL A 62 -6.77 0.41 2.18
CA VAL A 62 -5.63 0.06 1.30
C VAL A 62 -4.42 -0.37 2.13
N LEU A 63 -3.83 -1.52 1.79
CA LEU A 63 -2.54 -1.93 2.33
C LEU A 63 -1.43 -1.64 1.30
N VAL A 64 -0.39 -0.93 1.70
CA VAL A 64 0.77 -0.59 0.87
C VAL A 64 2.03 -1.12 1.55
N PHE A 65 2.77 -1.99 0.85
CA PHE A 65 3.98 -2.59 1.43
C PHE A 65 5.27 -2.15 0.74
N PHE A 66 6.19 -1.62 1.53
CA PHE A 66 7.51 -1.17 1.11
C PHE A 66 8.56 -2.28 1.29
N PRO A 67 9.65 -2.25 0.49
CA PRO A 67 10.70 -3.27 0.56
C PRO A 67 11.60 -3.16 1.80
N SER A 68 11.61 -2.01 2.49
CA SER A 68 12.27 -1.82 3.79
C SER A 68 11.74 -0.58 4.51
N TYR A 69 11.95 -0.49 5.82
CA TYR A 69 11.64 0.72 6.59
C TYR A 69 12.39 1.95 6.07
N VAL A 70 13.62 1.77 5.59
CA VAL A 70 14.41 2.88 5.01
C VAL A 70 13.69 3.43 3.79
N VAL A 71 13.23 2.57 2.87
CA VAL A 71 12.50 3.03 1.68
C VAL A 71 11.19 3.71 2.06
N MET A 72 10.42 3.13 2.99
CA MET A 72 9.15 3.71 3.47
C MET A 72 9.37 5.11 4.05
N GLU A 73 10.30 5.26 5.00
CA GLU A 73 10.53 6.55 5.65
C GLU A 73 11.07 7.60 4.68
N THR A 74 12.02 7.25 3.80
CA THR A 74 12.52 8.19 2.79
C THR A 74 11.42 8.70 1.86
N LEU A 75 10.55 7.81 1.37
CA LEU A 75 9.43 8.21 0.50
C LEU A 75 8.41 9.07 1.23
N VAL A 76 8.03 8.69 2.45
CA VAL A 76 7.08 9.45 3.26
C VAL A 76 7.63 10.84 3.60
N THR A 77 8.90 10.95 3.98
CA THR A 77 9.57 12.24 4.21
C THR A 77 9.56 13.09 2.95
N HIS A 78 9.94 12.54 1.79
CA HIS A 78 9.90 13.26 0.52
C HIS A 78 8.49 13.78 0.19
N TRP A 79 7.46 12.95 0.32
CA TRP A 79 6.07 13.35 0.04
C TRP A 79 5.52 14.41 1.01
N LYS A 80 6.01 14.44 2.25
CA LYS A 80 5.63 15.44 3.24
C LYS A 80 6.31 16.78 3.00
N GLU A 81 7.61 16.75 2.76
CA GLU A 81 8.44 17.95 2.81
C GLU A 81 8.62 18.61 1.44
N GLN A 82 8.65 17.83 0.35
CA GLN A 82 9.13 18.31 -0.95
C GLN A 82 8.02 18.47 -2.00
N SER A 83 6.90 17.73 -1.89
CA SER A 83 5.91 17.69 -2.98
C SER A 83 4.44 17.84 -2.58
N SER A 84 4.11 18.08 -1.30
CA SER A 84 2.73 18.17 -0.76
C SER A 84 1.84 16.94 -1.04
N ILE A 85 2.41 15.88 -1.63
CA ILE A 85 1.72 14.66 -2.05
C ILE A 85 1.10 13.97 -0.83
N PHE A 86 1.79 13.96 0.32
CA PHE A 86 1.28 13.33 1.53
C PHE A 86 -0.05 13.94 1.98
N MET A 87 -0.18 15.27 1.93
CA MET A 87 -1.43 15.95 2.26
C MET A 87 -2.56 15.55 1.31
N ARG A 88 -2.27 15.41 0.01
CA ARG A 88 -3.23 14.94 -1.00
C ARG A 88 -3.65 13.49 -0.77
N MET A 89 -2.75 12.63 -0.28
CA MET A 89 -3.13 11.28 0.13
C MET A 89 -4.08 11.32 1.34
N GLU A 90 -3.78 12.14 2.35
CA GLU A 90 -4.59 12.28 3.57
C GLU A 90 -5.98 12.88 3.34
N GLN A 91 -6.19 13.59 2.23
CA GLN A 91 -7.53 14.01 1.79
C GLN A 91 -8.44 12.83 1.41
N HIS A 92 -7.87 11.67 1.07
CA HIS A 92 -8.61 10.50 0.62
C HIS A 92 -8.54 9.33 1.60
N LYS A 93 -7.41 9.14 2.29
CA LYS A 93 -7.19 8.05 3.24
C LYS A 93 -6.35 8.52 4.43
N GLN A 94 -6.78 8.21 5.65
CA GLN A 94 -5.93 8.39 6.83
C GLN A 94 -4.77 7.38 6.77
N ILE A 95 -3.53 7.86 6.85
CA ILE A 95 -2.35 7.01 6.70
C ILE A 95 -1.86 6.53 8.08
N PHE A 96 -1.81 5.21 8.23
CA PHE A 96 -1.20 4.50 9.35
C PHE A 96 0.14 3.92 8.88
N LYS A 97 1.16 3.93 9.73
CA LYS A 97 2.48 3.37 9.40
C LYS A 97 2.86 2.27 10.37
N GLU A 98 3.43 1.19 9.85
CA GLU A 98 3.99 0.13 10.67
C GLU A 98 5.12 0.69 11.56
N PRO A 99 4.99 0.58 12.90
CA PRO A 99 6.03 1.01 13.82
C PRO A 99 7.25 0.08 13.71
N LYS A 100 8.45 0.64 13.95
CA LYS A 100 9.69 -0.14 13.98
C LYS A 100 9.73 -1.12 15.15
N PHE A 101 9.06 -0.80 16.25
CA PHE A 101 9.02 -1.60 17.48
C PHE A 101 7.70 -2.37 17.59
N LYS A 102 7.78 -3.63 18.05
CA LYS A 102 6.64 -4.55 18.08
C LYS A 102 5.56 -4.16 19.10
N ASN A 103 5.91 -3.42 20.14
CA ASN A 103 5.01 -3.00 21.22
C ASN A 103 3.85 -2.11 20.72
N GLU A 104 4.06 -1.35 19.65
CA GLU A 104 3.05 -0.41 19.12
C GLU A 104 2.25 -0.99 17.95
N PHE A 105 2.69 -2.11 17.37
CA PHE A 105 2.11 -2.66 16.14
C PHE A 105 0.61 -2.95 16.28
N ASN A 106 0.22 -3.65 17.35
CA ASN A 106 -1.18 -4.04 17.58
C ASN A 106 -2.07 -2.81 17.74
N SER A 107 -1.58 -1.77 18.44
CA SER A 107 -2.33 -0.54 18.65
C SER A 107 -2.61 0.18 17.33
N VAL A 108 -1.58 0.35 16.50
CA VAL A 108 -1.72 0.99 15.18
C VAL A 108 -2.64 0.18 14.26
N MET A 109 -2.53 -1.15 14.29
CA MET A 109 -3.36 -2.02 13.47
C MET A 109 -4.83 -1.99 13.91
N SER A 110 -5.10 -1.98 15.21
CA SER A 110 -6.47 -1.80 15.75
C SER A 110 -7.06 -0.46 15.29
N ALA A 111 -6.30 0.64 15.40
CA ALA A 111 -6.75 1.95 14.94
C ALA A 111 -7.04 1.98 13.42
N TYR A 112 -6.24 1.27 12.61
CA TYR A 112 -6.52 1.10 11.19
C TYR A 112 -7.83 0.35 10.95
N TYR A 113 -8.06 -0.77 11.65
CA TYR A 113 -9.29 -1.55 11.51
C TYR A 113 -10.54 -0.78 11.97
N GLU A 114 -10.45 -0.07 13.09
CA GLU A 114 -11.52 0.82 13.55
C GLU A 114 -11.82 1.89 12.50
N LYS A 115 -10.79 2.44 11.84
CA LYS A 115 -10.98 3.47 10.83
C LYS A 115 -11.64 2.97 9.55
N ILE A 116 -11.33 1.76 9.09
CA ILE A 116 -11.99 1.18 7.90
C ILE A 116 -13.38 0.61 8.22
N GLY A 117 -13.66 0.30 9.49
CA GLY A 117 -14.98 -0.18 9.94
C GLY A 117 -15.94 0.94 10.34
N SER A 118 -15.47 2.19 10.48
CA SER A 118 -16.34 3.32 10.77
C SER A 118 -17.14 3.72 9.52
N ALA A 119 -18.34 4.26 9.72
CA ALA A 119 -19.17 4.80 8.62
C ALA A 119 -18.61 6.13 8.04
N ASP A 120 -17.37 6.49 8.40
CA ASP A 120 -16.71 7.67 7.85
C ASP A 120 -16.41 7.47 6.37
N LYS A 121 -16.59 8.54 5.58
CA LYS A 121 -16.32 8.51 4.14
C LYS A 121 -14.82 8.45 3.80
N VAL A 122 -13.94 8.78 4.75
CA VAL A 122 -12.49 8.80 4.55
C VAL A 122 -11.94 7.51 5.14
N GLY A 123 -11.67 6.54 4.26
CA GLY A 123 -11.12 5.25 4.68
C GLY A 123 -9.67 5.31 5.17
N GLY A 124 -9.05 4.16 5.36
CA GLY A 124 -7.68 4.04 5.89
C GLY A 124 -6.68 3.52 4.86
N ALA A 125 -5.43 3.94 4.96
CA ALA A 125 -4.31 3.32 4.28
C ALA A 125 -3.25 2.89 5.30
N PHE A 126 -2.76 1.65 5.23
CA PHE A 126 -1.70 1.15 6.10
C PHE A 126 -0.42 0.94 5.30
N PHE A 127 0.66 1.60 5.72
CA PHE A 127 2.00 1.50 5.15
C PHE A 127 2.81 0.52 5.97
N GLY A 128 3.08 -0.65 5.40
CA GLY A 128 3.84 -1.73 6.04
C GLY A 128 5.14 -2.04 5.32
N VAL A 129 5.94 -2.93 5.90
CA VAL A 129 7.16 -3.44 5.28
C VAL A 129 7.05 -4.94 5.08
N CYS A 130 7.25 -5.43 3.85
CA CYS A 130 7.31 -6.86 3.62
C CYS A 130 8.60 -7.45 4.18
N ARG A 131 8.50 -8.48 5.04
CA ARG A 131 9.65 -9.19 5.61
C ARG A 131 10.12 -10.41 4.79
N GLY A 132 9.65 -10.54 3.55
CA GLY A 132 10.05 -11.62 2.63
C GLY A 132 11.29 -11.28 1.80
N LYS A 133 12.14 -12.28 1.51
CA LYS A 133 13.29 -12.12 0.61
C LYS A 133 12.80 -12.01 -0.84
N ASN A 134 13.01 -10.86 -1.47
CA ASN A 134 12.77 -10.54 -2.89
C ASN A 134 11.34 -10.15 -3.29
N ILE A 135 10.93 -8.92 -2.96
CA ILE A 135 9.76 -8.28 -3.59
C ILE A 135 10.24 -7.06 -4.39
N LYS A 136 10.10 -7.14 -5.72
CA LYS A 136 10.43 -6.07 -6.68
C LYS A 136 9.22 -5.19 -7.05
N CYS A 137 8.05 -5.39 -6.43
CA CYS A 137 6.85 -4.64 -6.75
C CYS A 137 6.12 -4.22 -5.46
N MET A 138 5.73 -2.95 -5.37
CA MET A 138 4.89 -2.46 -4.28
C MET A 138 3.48 -3.00 -4.52
N TYR A 139 3.04 -3.98 -3.72
CA TYR A 139 1.69 -4.51 -3.82
C TYR A 139 0.73 -3.50 -3.17
N THR A 140 -0.19 -2.97 -3.95
CA THR A 140 -1.42 -2.37 -3.44
C THR A 140 -2.47 -3.47 -3.39
N CYS A 141 -2.77 -4.00 -2.20
CA CYS A 141 -3.94 -4.88 -2.05
C CYS A 141 -5.16 -3.98 -1.84
N ALA A 142 -6.06 -3.94 -2.81
CA ALA A 142 -7.38 -3.34 -2.66
C ALA A 142 -8.34 -4.47 -2.24
N CYS A 143 -8.70 -4.53 -0.96
CA CYS A 143 -9.80 -5.41 -0.56
C CYS A 143 -11.12 -4.71 -0.89
N ALA A 144 -12.00 -5.38 -1.64
CA ALA A 144 -13.35 -4.89 -1.87
C ALA A 144 -14.18 -4.93 -0.56
N PRO A 145 -15.16 -4.04 -0.38
CA PRO A 145 -15.83 -3.79 0.91
C PRO A 145 -16.67 -4.94 1.49
N SER A 146 -16.95 -6.01 0.76
CA SER A 146 -18.18 -6.78 1.01
C SER A 146 -18.01 -8.21 1.54
N SER A 147 -16.85 -8.65 2.03
CA SER A 147 -16.73 -10.05 2.50
C SER A 147 -15.62 -10.37 3.50
N CYS A 148 -15.22 -9.44 4.36
CA CYS A 148 -14.51 -9.79 5.60
C CYS A 148 -15.45 -9.63 6.81
N CYS A 149 -16.38 -10.57 6.93
CA CYS A 149 -17.00 -11.00 8.19
C CYS A 149 -16.95 -12.52 8.22
#